data_AF-A0A2H5N4X8-F1
#
_entry.id   AF-A0A2H5N4X8-F1
#
_cell.length_a   1.000
_cell.length_b   1.000
_cell.length_c   1.000
_cell.angle_alpha   90.00
_cell.angle_beta   90.00
_cell.angle_gamma   90.00
#
_symmetry.space_group_name_H-M   'P 1'
#
loop_
_entity.id
_entity.type
_entity.pdbx_description
1 polymer ?
#
loop_
_entity_poly.entity_id
_entity_poly.type
_entity_poly.pdbx_seq_one_letter_code
_entity_poly.pdbx_strand_id
1 'polypeptide(L)'
;MIYLTGMSRKIAYHETHPDYSEVISKIPWPIMRMRDIPQQKSGGDCGAFLLQYLKVLAHGLDVNSYCQQDHVTKFRQALTVKLFEHRSWKKTL
;
A
#
# COMPACT_ATOMS: atom_id res chain seq x y z
N MET A 1 18.31 -10.03 -5.90
CA MET A 1 18.53 -9.46 -7.25
C MET A 1 17.21 -9.38 -7.98
N ILE A 2 16.90 -8.24 -8.58
CA ILE A 2 15.66 -7.99 -9.34
C ILE A 2 15.88 -8.46 -10.78
N TYR A 3 14.93 -9.22 -11.33
CA TYR A 3 14.69 -9.21 -12.77
C TYR A 3 13.20 -8.95 -13.03
N LEU A 4 12.94 -7.78 -13.63
CA LEU A 4 11.72 -7.48 -14.35
C LEU A 4 11.89 -8.04 -15.76
N THR A 5 11.26 -9.18 -16.05
CA THR A 5 10.97 -9.60 -17.43
C THR A 5 9.57 -10.20 -17.49
N GLY A 6 8.74 -9.65 -18.38
CA GLY A 6 7.65 -10.38 -19.03
C GLY A 6 6.37 -10.60 -18.22
N MET A 7 5.33 -9.86 -18.59
CA MET A 7 3.93 -10.27 -18.41
C MET A 7 3.71 -11.69 -18.94
N SER A 8 3.76 -12.73 -18.09
CA SER A 8 3.22 -14.09 -18.34
C SER A 8 3.26 -15.05 -17.14
N ARG A 9 3.74 -14.64 -15.95
CA ARG A 9 3.84 -15.53 -14.77
C ARG A 9 2.78 -15.29 -13.69
N LYS A 10 1.58 -14.82 -14.04
CA LYS A 10 0.53 -14.58 -13.04
C LYS A 10 -0.21 -15.84 -12.57
N ILE A 11 0.09 -17.03 -13.10
CA ILE A 11 -0.69 -18.25 -12.81
C ILE A 11 0.13 -19.41 -12.22
N ALA A 12 1.46 -19.43 -12.34
CA ALA A 12 2.26 -20.59 -11.90
C ALA A 12 2.95 -20.43 -10.52
N TYR A 13 2.52 -19.48 -9.66
CA TYR A 13 3.01 -19.39 -8.27
C TYR A 13 2.07 -20.07 -7.26
N HIS A 14 0.93 -20.58 -7.73
CA HIS A 14 -0.12 -21.13 -6.86
C HIS A 14 0.03 -22.60 -6.48
N GLU A 15 0.99 -23.35 -7.06
CA GLU A 15 0.95 -24.82 -6.99
C GLU A 15 1.99 -25.48 -6.08
N THR A 16 2.83 -24.76 -5.34
CA THR A 16 3.87 -25.38 -4.48
C THR A 16 4.06 -24.75 -3.10
N HIS A 17 3.04 -24.07 -2.56
CA HIS A 17 3.09 -23.64 -1.16
C HIS A 17 2.24 -24.55 -0.27
N PRO A 18 2.73 -24.96 0.92
CA PRO A 18 1.92 -25.65 1.92
C PRO A 18 0.67 -24.83 2.20
N ASP A 19 -0.43 -25.51 2.54
CA ASP A 19 -1.71 -24.88 2.81
C ASP A 19 -1.54 -23.72 3.80
N TYR A 20 -1.52 -22.50 3.27
CA TYR A 20 -1.31 -21.28 4.04
C TYR A 20 -2.37 -21.11 5.11
N SER A 21 -3.53 -21.76 4.96
CA SER A 21 -4.61 -21.71 5.95
C SER A 21 -4.19 -22.33 7.29
N GLU A 22 -3.39 -23.40 7.28
CA GLU A 22 -2.92 -24.05 8.50
C GLU A 22 -1.95 -23.15 9.27
N VAL A 23 -1.05 -22.46 8.56
CA VAL A 23 -0.10 -21.52 9.16
C VAL A 23 -0.82 -20.27 9.68
N ILE A 24 -1.76 -19.73 8.90
CA ILE A 24 -2.59 -18.58 9.30
C ILE A 24 -3.43 -18.91 10.54
N SER A 25 -3.96 -20.13 10.64
CA SER A 25 -4.79 -20.55 11.78
C SER A 25 -4.06 -20.56 13.12
N LYS A 26 -2.72 -20.67 13.10
CA LYS A 26 -1.87 -20.69 14.30
C LYS A 26 -1.44 -19.29 14.75
N ILE A 27 -1.76 -18.24 13.98
CA ILE A 27 -1.38 -16.87 14.27
C ILE A 27 -2.46 -16.22 15.15
N PRO A 28 -2.14 -15.79 16.38
CA PRO A 28 -3.17 -15.31 17.32
C PRO A 28 -3.64 -13.88 17.04
N TRP A 29 -3.05 -13.19 16.06
CA TRP A 29 -3.45 -11.84 15.65
C TRP A 29 -4.14 -11.85 14.27
N PRO A 30 -5.05 -10.89 14.02
CA PRO A 30 -5.72 -10.79 12.73
C PRO A 30 -4.70 -10.53 11.61
N ILE A 31 -4.82 -11.31 10.52
CA ILE A 31 -4.01 -11.13 9.31
C ILE A 31 -4.90 -10.55 8.23
N MET A 32 -4.50 -9.39 7.71
CA MET A 32 -5.10 -8.81 6.53
C MET A 32 -4.29 -9.20 5.30
N ARG A 33 -4.91 -9.89 4.33
CA ARG A 33 -4.20 -10.23 3.08
C ARG A 33 -4.22 -9.01 2.17
N MET A 34 -3.07 -8.71 1.57
CA MET A 34 -2.95 -7.59 0.63
C MET A 34 -3.97 -7.67 -0.52
N ARG A 35 -4.29 -8.87 -1.03
CA ARG A 35 -5.27 -9.02 -2.10
C ARG A 35 -6.71 -8.64 -1.73
N ASP A 36 -7.02 -8.58 -0.43
CA ASP A 36 -8.36 -8.26 0.07
C ASP A 36 -8.55 -6.76 0.34
N ILE A 37 -7.55 -5.92 0.05
CA ILE A 37 -7.59 -4.46 0.22
C ILE A 37 -7.32 -3.72 -1.11
N PRO A 38 -7.67 -2.43 -1.25
CA PRO A 38 -7.57 -1.70 -2.51
C PRO A 38 -6.16 -1.71 -3.10
N GLN A 39 -5.97 -2.35 -4.25
CA GLN A 39 -4.65 -2.43 -4.87
C GLN A 39 -4.36 -1.25 -5.78
N GLN A 40 -3.08 -0.84 -5.82
CA GLN A 40 -2.60 0.08 -6.84
C GLN A 40 -2.76 -0.53 -8.24
N LYS A 41 -3.19 0.28 -9.20
CA LYS A 41 -3.32 -0.08 -10.63
C LYS A 41 -2.11 0.36 -11.44
N SER A 42 -1.45 1.46 -11.02
CA SER A 42 -0.24 1.98 -11.66
C SER A 42 0.99 1.69 -10.81
N GLY A 43 2.07 1.23 -11.44
CA GLY A 43 3.34 0.95 -10.75
C GLY A 43 3.95 2.20 -10.09
N GLY A 44 3.72 3.39 -10.68
CA GLY A 44 4.23 4.65 -10.15
C GLY A 44 3.59 5.08 -8.82
N ASP A 45 2.48 4.47 -8.42
CA ASP A 45 1.69 4.82 -7.23
C ASP A 45 2.07 4.07 -5.96
N CYS A 46 3.03 3.14 -6.01
CA CYS A 46 3.36 2.28 -4.87
C CYS A 46 3.71 3.05 -3.59
N GLY A 47 4.56 4.08 -3.72
CA GLY A 47 4.96 4.92 -2.58
C GLY A 47 3.79 5.74 -2.02
N ALA A 48 2.90 6.22 -2.88
CA ALA A 48 1.73 6.99 -2.45
C ALA A 48 0.73 6.08 -1.70
N PHE A 49 0.46 4.88 -2.22
CA PHE A 49 -0.37 3.88 -1.54
C PHE A 49 0.19 3.48 -0.19
N LEU A 50 1.50 3.21 -0.09
CA LEU A 50 2.14 2.86 1.18
C LEU A 50 1.92 3.95 2.24
N LEU A 51 2.17 5.21 1.88
CA LEU A 51 1.97 6.35 2.80
C LEU A 51 0.50 6.53 3.16
N GLN A 52 -0.41 6.29 2.23
CA GLN A 52 -1.84 6.38 2.46
C GLN A 52 -2.32 5.27 3.42
N TYR A 53 -1.86 4.03 3.26
CA TYR A 53 -2.11 2.94 4.22
C TYR A 53 -1.61 3.29 5.61
N LEU A 54 -0.35 3.74 5.73
CA LEU A 54 0.22 4.12 7.02
C LEU A 54 -0.60 5.21 7.69
N LYS A 55 -1.00 6.24 6.93
CA LYS A 55 -1.85 7.31 7.46
C LYS A 55 -3.19 6.77 7.96
N VAL A 56 -3.89 5.97 7.16
CA VAL A 56 -5.23 5.43 7.49
C VAL A 56 -5.16 4.53 8.72
N LEU A 57 -4.20 3.60 8.74
CA LEU A 57 -3.98 2.68 9.86
C LEU A 57 -3.59 3.41 11.14
N ALA A 58 -2.71 4.43 11.06
CA ALA A 58 -2.31 5.22 12.23
C ALA A 58 -3.47 6.01 12.86
N HIS A 59 -4.53 6.30 12.10
CA HIS A 59 -5.74 6.96 12.60
C HIS A 59 -6.87 5.96 12.93
N GLY A 60 -6.62 4.64 12.85
CA GLY A 60 -7.64 3.62 13.07
C GLY A 60 -8.78 3.63 12.05
N LEU A 61 -8.54 4.15 10.85
CA LEU A 61 -9.53 4.24 9.78
C LEU A 61 -9.55 2.97 8.90
N ASP A 62 -10.66 2.74 8.20
CA ASP A 62 -10.81 1.60 7.30
C ASP A 62 -10.07 1.82 5.97
N VAL A 63 -9.17 0.91 5.65
CA VAL A 63 -8.37 0.93 4.41
C VAL A 63 -9.25 0.85 3.15
N ASN A 64 -10.37 0.12 3.18
CA ASN A 64 -11.23 -0.04 2.01
C ASN A 64 -11.94 1.26 1.63
N SER A 65 -12.27 2.08 2.61
CA SER A 65 -12.93 3.37 2.40
C SER A 65 -11.98 4.45 1.89
N TYR A 66 -10.70 4.42 2.30
CA TYR A 66 -9.80 5.56 2.11
C TYR A 66 -8.67 5.33 1.10
N CYS A 67 -8.29 4.09 0.77
CA CYS A 67 -7.13 3.80 -0.09
C CYS A 67 -7.48 3.47 -1.54
N GLN A 68 -8.62 3.94 -2.05
CA GLN A 68 -9.00 3.72 -3.45
C GLN A 68 -8.05 4.43 -4.42
N GLN A 69 -7.83 3.82 -5.59
CA GLN A 69 -6.86 4.29 -6.59
C GLN A 69 -7.15 5.71 -7.11
N ASP A 70 -8.43 6.09 -7.21
CA ASP A 70 -8.88 7.42 -7.62
C ASP A 70 -8.55 8.51 -6.58
N HIS A 71 -8.31 8.13 -5.32
CA HIS A 71 -7.91 9.06 -4.26
C HIS A 71 -6.41 9.41 -4.30
N VAL A 72 -5.58 8.64 -5.00
CA VAL A 72 -4.11 8.76 -4.97
C VAL A 72 -3.63 10.10 -5.50
N THR A 73 -4.23 10.60 -6.58
CA THR A 73 -3.88 11.90 -7.16
C THR A 73 -4.11 13.04 -6.17
N LYS A 74 -5.28 13.05 -5.51
CA LYS A 74 -5.60 14.03 -4.47
C LYS A 74 -4.68 13.89 -3.27
N PHE A 75 -4.37 12.65 -2.88
CA PHE A 75 -3.43 12.37 -1.80
C PHE A 75 -2.03 12.93 -2.09
N ARG A 76 -1.50 12.73 -3.30
CA ARG A 76 -0.21 13.29 -3.73
C ARG A 76 -0.19 14.81 -3.65
N GLN A 77 -1.21 15.48 -4.19
CA GLN A 77 -1.32 16.94 -4.14
C GLN A 77 -1.32 17.45 -2.70
N ALA A 78 -2.15 16.85 -1.83
CA ALA A 78 -2.21 17.21 -0.42
C ALA A 78 -0.87 16.96 0.31
N LEU A 79 -0.20 15.86 -0.01
CA LEU A 79 1.12 15.54 0.55
C LEU A 79 2.17 16.56 0.13
N THR A 80 2.19 16.96 -1.15
CA THR A 80 3.10 17.99 -1.66
C THR A 80 2.90 19.32 -0.95
N VAL A 81 1.65 19.76 -0.77
CA VAL A 81 1.33 21.01 -0.03
C VAL A 81 1.85 20.92 1.40
N LYS A 82 1.55 19.84 2.12
CA LYS A 82 2.02 19.64 3.51
C LYS A 82 3.54 19.63 3.63
N LEU A 83 4.23 18.95 2.72
CA LEU A 83 5.69 18.91 2.71
C LEU A 83 6.30 20.28 2.39
N PHE A 84 5.68 21.05 1.50
CA PHE A 84 6.10 22.40 1.18
C PHE A 84 5.92 23.34 2.37
N GLU A 85 4.76 23.35 3.01
CA GLU A 85 4.48 24.11 4.23
C GLU A 85 5.47 23.73 5.35
N HIS A 86 5.73 22.43 5.53
CA HIS A 86 6.73 21.94 6.45
C HIS A 86 8.18 22.27 6.04
N ARG A 87 8.46 22.71 4.82
CA ARG A 87 9.80 23.17 4.44
C ARG A 87 9.93 24.68 4.62
N SER A 88 8.84 25.41 4.45
CA SER A 88 8.82 26.88 4.55
C SER A 88 9.17 27.39 5.95
N TRP A 89 8.88 26.66 7.03
CA TRP A 89 9.29 27.07 8.39
C TRP A 89 10.79 26.93 8.66
N LYS A 90 11.53 26.14 7.87
CA LYS A 90 12.98 25.97 8.03
C LYS A 90 13.81 27.04 7.32
N LYS A 91 13.17 27.98 6.62
CA LYS A 91 13.85 29.11 5.95
C LYS A 91 13.84 30.40 6.78
N THR A 92 13.42 30.34 8.04
CA THR A 92 13.25 31.52 8.92
C THR A 92 14.21 31.52 10.12
N LEU A 93 15.41 30.95 9.97
CA LEU A 93 16.52 31.09 10.92
C LEU A 93 17.78 31.55 10.19
#